data_AF-A0A976JQ44-F1
#
_entry.id   AF-A0A976JQ44-F1
#
_cell.length_a   1.000
_cell.length_b   1.000
_cell.length_c   1.000
_cell.angle_alpha   90.00
_cell.angle_beta   90.00
_cell.angle_gamma   90.00
#
_symmetry.space_group_name_H-M   'P 1'
#
loop_
_entity.id
_entity.type
_entity.pdbx_description
1 polymer ?
#
loop_
_entity_poly.entity_id
_entity_poly.type
_entity_poly.pdbx_seq_one_letter_code
_entity_poly.pdbx_strand_id
1 'polypeptide(L)'
;MNKAQNEKSTQHPIAHLMQRQARNFFVEVNADGEHIYHWIDTSIDMLSSSKLWDLLRIAEIPGCMMDAAFIDSITDELIRRSDYFDGRPLLPRH
;
A
#
# COMPACT_ATOMS: atom_id res chain seq x y z
N MET A 1 43.43 -19.60 -1.49
CA MET A 1 42.07 -20.08 -1.79
C MET A 1 41.07 -19.22 -1.05
N ASN A 2 40.41 -18.30 -1.76
CA ASN A 2 39.46 -17.36 -1.19
C ASN A 2 38.12 -18.08 -0.94
N LYS A 3 37.77 -18.28 0.33
CA LYS A 3 36.38 -18.58 0.70
C LYS A 3 35.62 -17.26 0.66
N ALA A 4 34.98 -16.97 -0.46
CA ALA A 4 33.95 -15.94 -0.52
C ALA A 4 32.79 -16.45 0.35
N GLN A 5 32.70 -15.93 1.58
CA GLN A 5 31.54 -16.12 2.41
C GLN A 5 30.39 -15.39 1.73
N ASN A 6 29.45 -16.17 1.21
CA ASN A 6 28.20 -15.70 0.66
C ASN A 6 27.35 -15.24 1.85
N GLU A 7 27.59 -14.01 2.32
CA GLU A 7 26.73 -13.32 3.28
C GLU A 7 25.39 -13.08 2.56
N LYS A 8 24.47 -14.04 2.69
CA LYS A 8 23.05 -13.73 2.56
C LYS A 8 22.77 -12.67 3.62
N SER A 9 22.76 -11.41 3.21
CA SER A 9 22.31 -10.32 4.06
C SER A 9 20.85 -10.62 4.39
N THR A 10 20.61 -11.23 5.53
CA THR A 10 19.29 -11.24 6.17
C THR A 10 19.01 -9.81 6.55
N GLN A 11 18.59 -9.00 5.57
CA GLN A 11 18.05 -7.68 5.84
C GLN A 11 16.92 -7.88 6.84
N HIS A 12 17.06 -7.28 8.01
CA HIS A 12 16.05 -7.30 9.05
C HIS A 12 14.71 -6.86 8.41
N PRO A 13 13.56 -7.50 8.69
CA PRO A 13 12.29 -7.17 8.05
C PRO A 13 11.95 -5.67 8.07
N ILE A 14 12.34 -4.99 9.15
CA ILE A 14 12.23 -3.53 9.29
C ILE A 14 13.11 -2.79 8.29
N ALA A 15 14.35 -3.20 8.05
CA ALA A 15 15.24 -2.57 7.07
C ALA A 15 14.68 -2.66 5.65
N HIS A 16 14.10 -3.81 5.29
CA HIS A 16 13.42 -3.99 4.00
C HIS A 16 12.16 -3.11 3.89
N LEU A 17 11.35 -3.04 4.95
CA LEU A 17 10.20 -2.15 5.00
C LEU A 17 10.61 -0.68 4.85
N MET A 18 11.60 -0.22 5.62
CA MET A 18 12.11 1.15 5.55
C MET A 18 12.67 1.48 4.16
N GLN A 19 13.39 0.53 3.53
CA GLN A 19 13.91 0.71 2.19
C GLN A 19 12.79 0.81 1.13
N ARG A 20 11.71 0.03 1.26
CA ARG A 20 10.52 0.18 0.42
C ARG A 20 9.85 1.54 0.65
N GLN A 21 9.65 1.95 1.90
CA GLN A 21 8.99 3.21 2.24
C GLN A 21 9.78 4.44 1.77
N ALA A 22 11.10 4.42 1.87
CA ALA A 22 11.94 5.53 1.43
C ALA A 22 11.79 5.84 -0.07
N ARG A 23 11.40 4.85 -0.89
CA ARG A 23 11.13 5.06 -2.33
C ARG A 23 9.81 5.75 -2.61
N ASN A 24 8.87 5.70 -1.67
CA ASN A 24 7.55 6.30 -1.78
C ASN A 24 7.52 7.74 -1.23
N PHE A 25 8.61 8.20 -0.63
CA PHE A 25 8.70 9.51 0.00
C PHE A 25 9.61 10.45 -0.79
N PHE A 26 9.14 11.67 -1.03
CA PHE A 26 9.97 12.74 -1.57
C PHE A 26 9.57 14.09 -0.99
N VAL A 27 10.50 15.05 -1.07
CA VAL A 27 10.30 16.42 -0.58
C VAL A 27 10.46 17.37 -1.77
N GLU A 28 9.46 18.21 -1.98
CA GLU A 28 9.49 19.30 -2.94
C GLU A 28 9.68 20.62 -2.19
N VAL A 29 10.38 21.58 -2.80
CA VAL A 29 10.45 22.95 -2.28
C VAL A 29 9.61 23.83 -3.20
N ASN A 30 8.59 24.48 -2.65
CA ASN A 30 7.71 25.34 -3.43
C ASN A 30 8.38 26.69 -3.78
N ALA A 31 7.69 27.53 -4.54
CA ALA A 31 8.19 28.84 -4.97
C ALA A 31 8.48 29.80 -3.79
N ASP A 32 7.85 29.58 -2.64
CA ASP A 32 8.01 30.37 -1.42
C ASP A 32 9.13 29.83 -0.51
N GLY A 33 9.81 28.75 -0.93
CA GLY A 33 10.90 28.13 -0.16
C GLY A 33 10.41 27.15 0.92
N GLU A 34 9.12 26.82 0.95
CA GLU A 34 8.54 25.87 1.91
C GLU A 34 8.73 24.42 1.45
N HIS A 35 8.96 23.52 2.40
CA HIS A 35 9.04 22.09 2.13
C HIS A 35 7.64 21.47 2.09
N ILE A 36 7.30 20.85 0.97
CA ILE A 36 6.12 20.01 0.79
C ILE A 36 6.56 18.54 0.84
N TYR A 37 5.98 17.79 1.77
CA TYR A 37 6.30 16.38 1.99
C TYR A 37 5.29 15.52 1.27
N HIS A 38 5.77 14.66 0.37
CA HIS A 38 4.94 13.78 -0.43
C HIS A 38 5.17 12.33 -0.04
N TRP A 39 4.07 11.59 0.10
CA TRP A 39 4.08 10.17 0.34
C TRP A 39 3.17 9.48 -0.67
N ILE A 40 3.71 8.54 -1.44
CA ILE A 40 3.00 7.81 -2.49
C ILE A 40 2.65 6.40 -1.99
N ASP A 41 1.44 6.22 -1.47
CA ASP A 41 0.88 4.91 -1.17
C ASP A 41 0.09 4.37 -2.37
N THR A 42 0.81 3.84 -3.37
CA THR A 42 0.18 3.23 -4.55
C THR A 42 0.06 1.71 -4.47
N SER A 43 0.76 1.09 -3.54
CA SER A 43 0.74 -0.36 -3.40
C SER A 43 -0.42 -0.81 -2.51
N ILE A 44 -1.20 -1.79 -2.99
CA ILE A 44 -2.36 -2.33 -2.27
C ILE A 44 -1.97 -2.86 -0.88
N ASP A 45 -0.81 -3.51 -0.77
CA ASP A 45 -0.29 -4.02 0.51
C ASP A 45 0.10 -2.92 1.52
N MET A 46 0.17 -1.67 1.07
CA MET A 46 0.49 -0.51 1.91
C MET A 46 -0.75 0.27 2.36
N LEU A 47 -1.91 0.05 1.74
CA LEU A 47 -3.15 0.71 2.14
C LEU A 47 -3.72 0.07 3.40
N SER A 48 -4.37 0.87 4.26
CA SER A 48 -5.09 0.34 5.42
C SER A 48 -6.27 -0.53 4.97
N SER A 49 -6.66 -1.51 5.79
CA SER A 49 -7.81 -2.36 5.47
C SER A 49 -9.11 -1.55 5.32
N SER A 50 -9.28 -0.45 6.07
CA SER A 50 -10.38 0.49 5.86
C SER A 50 -10.36 1.12 4.46
N LYS A 51 -9.19 1.56 3.99
CA LYS A 51 -9.05 2.17 2.66
C LYS A 51 -9.28 1.17 1.54
N LEU A 52 -8.84 -0.08 1.72
CA LEU A 52 -9.12 -1.18 0.80
C LEU A 52 -10.62 -1.44 0.66
N TRP A 53 -11.34 -1.49 1.79
CA TRP A 53 -12.81 -1.58 1.80
C TRP A 53 -13.51 -0.37 1.18
N ASP A 54 -12.98 0.85 1.36
CA ASP A 54 -13.49 2.05 0.68
C ASP A 54 -13.41 1.92 -0.84
N LEU A 55 -12.28 1.43 -1.35
CA LEU A 55 -12.06 1.22 -2.79
C LEU A 55 -13.03 0.17 -3.36
N LEU A 56 -13.27 -0.94 -2.64
CA LEU A 56 -14.28 -1.92 -3.04
C LEU A 56 -15.69 -1.33 -3.09
N ARG A 57 -16.05 -0.42 -2.16
CA ARG A 57 -17.35 0.28 -2.19
C ARG A 57 -17.45 1.24 -3.38
N ILE A 58 -16.37 1.94 -3.70
CA ILE A 58 -16.32 2.85 -4.86
C ILE A 58 -16.50 2.07 -6.16
N ALA A 59 -15.90 0.88 -6.28
CA ALA A 59 -16.02 0.02 -7.45
C ALA A 59 -17.47 -0.39 -7.77
N GLU A 60 -18.37 -0.39 -6.77
CA GLU A 60 -19.78 -0.71 -6.95
C GLU A 60 -20.64 0.46 -7.41
N ILE A 61 -20.09 1.69 -7.35
CA ILE A 61 -20.81 2.88 -7.82
C ILE A 61 -21.04 2.73 -9.33
N PRO A 62 -22.29 2.80 -9.82
CA PRO A 62 -22.57 2.70 -11.25
C PRO A 62 -21.76 3.73 -12.05
N GLY A 63 -21.03 3.28 -13.06
CA GLY A 63 -20.15 4.13 -13.87
C GLY A 63 -18.72 4.26 -13.34
N CYS A 64 -18.38 3.67 -12.19
CA CYS A 64 -17.00 3.51 -11.77
C CYS A 64 -16.29 2.49 -12.67
N MET A 65 -15.26 2.94 -13.39
CA MET A 65 -14.44 2.07 -14.24
C MET A 65 -13.20 1.63 -13.46
N MET A 66 -13.41 0.81 -12.42
CA MET A 66 -12.30 0.16 -11.73
C MET A 66 -12.02 -1.19 -12.39
N ASP A 67 -10.74 -1.44 -12.69
CA ASP A 67 -10.32 -2.67 -13.36
C ASP A 67 -10.57 -3.91 -12.47
N ALA A 68 -11.02 -5.01 -13.09
CA ALA A 68 -11.36 -6.24 -12.37
C ALA A 68 -10.15 -6.85 -11.66
N ALA A 69 -8.96 -6.84 -12.30
CA ALA A 69 -7.76 -7.38 -11.69
C ALA A 69 -7.29 -6.52 -10.50
N PHE A 70 -7.59 -5.22 -10.52
CA PHE A 70 -7.35 -4.35 -9.37
C PHE A 70 -8.30 -4.65 -8.19
N ILE A 71 -9.59 -4.89 -8.47
CA ILE A 71 -10.58 -5.32 -7.46
C ILE A 71 -10.17 -6.66 -6.83
N ASP A 72 -9.76 -7.61 -7.66
CA ASP A 72 -9.29 -8.93 -7.21
C ASP A 72 -8.06 -8.77 -6.31
N SER A 73 -7.10 -7.93 -6.72
CA SER A 73 -5.89 -7.66 -5.93
C SER A 73 -6.20 -7.04 -4.55
N ILE A 74 -7.20 -6.15 -4.46
CA ILE A 74 -7.66 -5.59 -3.18
C ILE A 74 -8.29 -6.69 -2.30
N THR A 75 -9.11 -7.55 -2.92
CA THR A 75 -9.81 -8.64 -2.24
C THR A 75 -8.81 -9.66 -1.68
N ASP A 76 -7.84 -10.08 -2.50
CA ASP A 76 -6.77 -10.99 -2.09
C ASP A 76 -5.95 -10.43 -0.92
N GLU A 77 -5.64 -9.12 -0.93
CA GLU A 77 -4.91 -8.49 0.17
C GLU A 77 -5.73 -8.47 1.46
N LEU A 78 -7.04 -8.20 1.40
CA LEU A 78 -7.93 -8.27 2.57
C LEU A 78 -8.02 -9.70 3.12
N ILE A 79 -8.11 -10.71 2.25
CA ILE A 79 -8.10 -12.13 2.64
C ILE A 79 -6.77 -12.48 3.31
N ARG A 80 -5.64 -12.07 2.72
CA ARG A 80 -4.29 -12.31 3.27
C ARG A 80 -4.13 -11.72 4.67
N ARG A 81 -4.80 -10.61 4.96
CA ARG A 81 -4.82 -9.96 6.29
C ARG A 81 -5.82 -10.55 7.27
N SER A 82 -6.69 -11.47 6.83
CA SER A 82 -7.84 -11.95 7.60
C SER A 82 -8.85 -10.84 7.95
N ASP A 83 -8.90 -9.78 7.13
CA ASP A 83 -9.81 -8.63 7.26
C ASP A 83 -10.96 -8.67 6.25
N TYR A 84 -11.05 -9.73 5.43
CA TYR A 84 -12.15 -9.98 4.51
C TYR A 84 -13.31 -10.70 5.19
N PHE A 85 -14.53 -10.22 4.98
CA PHE A 85 -15.76 -10.85 5.47
C PHE A 85 -16.95 -10.51 4.58
N ASP A 86 -17.81 -11.49 4.33
CA ASP A 86 -18.93 -11.38 3.37
C ASP A 86 -19.92 -10.25 3.72
N GLY A 87 -19.99 -9.85 4.99
CA GLY A 87 -20.89 -8.78 5.48
C GLY A 87 -20.41 -7.35 5.23
N ARG A 88 -19.13 -7.15 4.89
CA ARG A 88 -18.41 -5.86 4.76
C ARG A 88 -18.49 -4.94 6.00
N PRO A 89 -17.42 -4.22 6.38
CA PRO A 89 -17.50 -3.33 7.52
C PRO A 89 -18.42 -2.14 7.22
N LEU A 90 -19.28 -1.79 8.18
CA LEU A 90 -19.91 -0.47 8.22
C LEU A 90 -18.82 0.56 8.53
N LEU A 91 -18.09 0.99 7.50
CA LEU A 91 -17.10 2.05 7.65
C LEU A 91 -17.82 3.41 7.76
N PRO A 92 -17.42 4.27 8.72
CA PRO A 92 -17.95 5.62 8.82
C PRO A 92 -17.86 6.35 7.48
N ARG A 93 -18.92 7.09 7.12
CA ARG A 93 -18.83 8.03 5.99
C ARG A 93 -18.04 9.24 6.50
N HIS A 94 -16.86 9.46 5.93
CA HIS A 94 -16.06 10.67 6.14
C HIS A 94 -16.48 11.76 5.16
#